data_AF-A0A852V1U0-F1
#
_entry.id   AF-A0A852V1U0-F1
#
_cell.length_a   1.000
_cell.length_b   1.000
_cell.length_c   1.000
_cell.angle_alpha   90.00
_cell.angle_beta   90.00
_cell.angle_gamma   90.00
#
_symmetry.space_group_name_H-M   'P 1'
#
loop_
_entity.id
_entity.type
_entity.pdbx_description
1 polymer ?
#
loop_
_entity_poly.entity_id
_entity_poly.type
_entity_poly.pdbx_seq_one_letter_code
_entity_poly.pdbx_strand_id
1 'polypeptide(L)'
;MTRRGLNLRPSGRGARQYLAPGQRIGLTRPAQTSRDNATEAPITGDFATAWIRHGVSPRDGGYEYAMVVGATPERMAAFAAAMDDPAAAPYTVLRADTAAHVVRDRATGITGYAVSAPLKDAEGPVREVDTPSMVLVRADGDDGLALAVCDPDLRLYGGIDPDQYERGRYVGHYSPWSRPWLTSPSHPHLMRVTLRGRWRADGDQPCEARVRGEATAVRFETVDGRPVQARLRQA
;
A
#
# COMPACT_ATOMS: atom_id res chain seq x y z
N MET A 1 -28.40 14.99 1.90
CA MET A 1 -28.07 13.83 1.04
C MET A 1 -26.57 13.83 0.75
N THR A 2 -25.80 13.05 1.50
CA THR A 2 -24.37 12.84 1.28
C THR A 2 -24.20 12.01 0.01
N ARG A 3 -23.74 12.62 -1.10
CA ARG A 3 -23.52 11.88 -2.36
C ARG A 3 -22.41 10.85 -2.15
N ARG A 4 -22.77 9.56 -2.11
CA ARG A 4 -21.88 8.38 -1.89
C ARG A 4 -21.05 7.96 -3.10
N GLY A 5 -20.87 8.85 -4.07
CA GLY A 5 -20.11 8.57 -5.29
C GLY A 5 -19.73 9.86 -5.98
N LEU A 6 -18.43 10.07 -6.16
CA LEU A 6 -17.93 11.20 -6.91
C LEU A 6 -17.68 10.74 -8.36
N ASN A 7 -18.34 11.40 -9.29
CA ASN A 7 -18.19 11.15 -10.71
C ASN A 7 -17.30 12.24 -11.32
N LEU A 8 -16.00 11.98 -11.36
CA LEU A 8 -15.06 12.77 -12.13
C LEU A 8 -14.92 12.11 -13.51
N ARG A 9 -15.53 12.71 -14.54
CA ARG A 9 -15.29 12.29 -15.93
C ARG A 9 -14.17 13.16 -16.53
N PRO A 10 -12.98 12.61 -16.81
CA PRO A 10 -12.29 12.92 -18.04
C PRO A 10 -12.88 12.05 -19.16
N SER A 11 -12.99 12.61 -20.35
CA SER A 11 -13.54 12.01 -21.57
C SER A 11 -13.36 10.48 -21.74
N GLY A 12 -14.47 9.78 -22.03
CA GLY A 12 -14.46 8.57 -22.87
C GLY A 12 -14.31 7.19 -22.22
N ARG A 13 -13.47 7.01 -21.17
CA ARG A 13 -13.27 5.69 -20.49
C ARG A 13 -12.91 5.84 -19.00
N GLY A 14 -13.52 6.81 -18.33
CA GLY A 14 -13.09 7.27 -17.00
C GLY A 14 -13.19 6.24 -15.87
N ALA A 15 -12.18 6.21 -15.00
CA ALA A 15 -12.28 5.60 -13.68
C ALA A 15 -13.20 6.44 -12.79
N ARG A 16 -14.05 5.78 -12.01
CA ARG A 16 -14.94 6.43 -11.04
C ARG A 16 -14.47 6.17 -9.62
N GLN A 17 -14.74 7.10 -8.71
CA GLN A 17 -14.25 7.03 -7.34
C GLN A 17 -15.40 6.72 -6.37
N TYR A 18 -15.23 5.67 -5.57
CA TYR A 18 -15.95 5.49 -4.32
C TYR A 18 -15.17 6.19 -3.21
N LEU A 19 -15.88 6.89 -2.32
CA LEU A 19 -15.31 7.57 -1.17
C LEU A 19 -15.99 7.03 0.07
N ALA A 20 -15.21 6.55 1.04
CA ALA A 20 -15.74 6.13 2.33
C ALA A 20 -16.48 7.29 3.04
N PRO A 21 -17.51 6.99 3.84
CA PRO A 21 -18.28 8.01 4.54
C PRO A 21 -17.42 8.84 5.51
N GLY A 22 -17.89 10.04 5.85
CA GLY A 22 -17.23 10.92 6.84
C GLY A 22 -16.14 11.85 6.27
N GLN A 23 -15.78 11.72 5.00
CA GLN A 23 -14.75 12.55 4.38
C GLN A 23 -15.32 13.85 3.79
N ARG A 24 -14.61 14.96 3.96
CA ARG A 24 -14.95 16.26 3.35
C ARG A 24 -14.29 16.37 1.98
N ILE A 25 -15.07 16.74 0.96
CA ILE A 25 -14.58 16.77 -0.44
C ILE A 25 -14.69 18.19 -1.01
N GLY A 26 -13.63 18.64 -1.66
CA GLY A 26 -13.66 19.79 -2.57
C GLY A 26 -13.87 19.32 -4.01
N LEU A 27 -14.65 20.06 -4.80
CA LEU A 27 -14.87 19.79 -6.22
C LEU A 27 -14.90 21.13 -6.98
N THR A 28 -14.14 21.22 -8.07
CA THR A 28 -14.11 22.39 -8.96
C THR A 28 -14.14 21.93 -10.42
N ARG A 29 -14.71 22.78 -11.29
CA ARG A 29 -14.70 22.60 -12.76
C ARG A 29 -14.39 23.89 -13.55
N PRO A 30 -13.44 24.75 -13.15
CA PRO A 30 -13.11 25.95 -13.90
C PRO A 30 -12.03 25.68 -14.95
N ALA A 31 -11.86 26.65 -15.85
CA ALA A 31 -10.58 26.88 -16.50
C ALA A 31 -9.52 27.17 -15.43
N GLN A 32 -8.39 26.47 -15.47
CA GLN A 32 -7.26 26.69 -14.58
C GLN A 32 -6.09 27.22 -15.39
N THR A 33 -5.51 28.32 -14.93
CA THR A 33 -4.26 28.87 -15.47
C THR A 33 -3.10 28.40 -14.62
N SER A 34 -2.10 27.82 -15.28
CA SER A 34 -0.83 27.38 -14.68
C SER A 34 0.33 27.85 -15.56
N ARG A 35 1.53 27.33 -15.32
CA ARG A 35 2.73 27.61 -16.11
C ARG A 35 3.28 26.33 -16.73
N ASP A 36 3.78 26.45 -17.95
CA ASP A 36 4.54 25.39 -18.61
C ASP A 36 5.80 25.04 -17.79
N ASN A 37 6.13 23.76 -17.72
CA ASN A 37 7.17 23.27 -16.81
C ASN A 37 8.60 23.60 -17.28
N ALA A 38 8.80 24.00 -18.54
CA ALA A 38 10.11 24.34 -19.09
C ALA A 38 10.28 25.85 -19.32
N THR A 39 9.25 26.50 -19.84
CA THR A 39 9.29 27.91 -20.26
C THR A 39 8.67 28.87 -19.26
N GLU A 40 7.95 28.35 -18.27
CA GLU A 40 7.14 29.12 -17.31
C GLU A 40 6.04 29.99 -17.94
N ALA A 41 5.79 29.84 -19.24
CA ALA A 41 4.78 30.59 -19.96
C ALA A 41 3.38 30.24 -19.42
N PRO A 42 2.45 31.21 -19.31
CA PRO A 42 1.09 30.94 -18.88
C PRO A 42 0.37 29.98 -19.84
N ILE A 43 -0.25 28.94 -19.28
CA ILE A 43 -1.09 27.99 -20.01
C ILE A 43 -2.45 27.89 -19.31
N THR A 44 -3.52 27.71 -20.08
CA THR A 44 -4.88 27.58 -19.54
C THR A 44 -5.56 26.34 -20.13
N GLY A 45 -6.27 25.59 -19.29
CA GLY A 45 -7.10 24.47 -19.72
C GLY A 45 -8.30 24.25 -18.79
N ASP A 46 -9.32 23.54 -19.27
CA ASP A 46 -10.49 23.18 -18.47
C ASP A 46 -10.23 21.90 -17.67
N PHE A 47 -10.38 21.97 -16.34
CA PHE A 47 -10.12 20.83 -15.46
C PHE A 47 -11.29 20.59 -14.50
N ALA A 48 -11.66 19.32 -14.34
CA ALA A 48 -12.49 18.86 -13.25
C ALA A 48 -11.60 18.26 -12.15
N THR A 49 -11.53 18.90 -10.98
CA THR A 49 -10.66 18.50 -9.87
C THR A 49 -11.50 18.19 -8.65
N ALA A 50 -11.19 17.11 -7.95
CA ALA A 50 -11.65 16.93 -6.58
C ALA A 50 -10.54 16.44 -5.67
N TRP A 51 -10.67 16.77 -4.39
CA TRP A 51 -9.68 16.47 -3.38
C TRP A 51 -10.35 16.29 -2.01
N ILE A 52 -9.68 15.53 -1.14
CA ILE A 52 -10.11 15.29 0.22
C ILE A 52 -9.57 16.41 1.11
N ARG A 53 -10.44 17.05 1.89
CA ARG A 53 -10.15 18.24 2.70
C ARG A 53 -9.77 17.85 4.13
N HIS A 54 -8.47 17.77 4.40
CA HIS A 54 -7.93 17.51 5.74
C HIS A 54 -7.99 18.74 6.68
N GLY A 55 -8.05 19.96 6.13
CA GLY A 55 -8.08 21.20 6.93
C GLY A 55 -6.69 21.78 7.18
N VAL A 56 -6.60 22.76 8.08
CA VAL A 56 -5.34 23.42 8.46
C VAL A 56 -4.71 22.65 9.61
N SER A 57 -3.43 22.28 9.50
CA SER A 57 -2.65 21.55 10.52
C SER A 57 -3.37 20.30 11.07
N PRO A 58 -3.76 19.33 10.21
CA PRO A 58 -4.43 18.12 10.67
C PRO A 58 -3.51 17.31 11.59
N ARG A 59 -4.10 16.70 12.62
CA ARG A 59 -3.48 15.66 13.46
C ARG A 59 -4.17 14.34 13.14
N ASP A 60 -3.39 13.29 12.87
CA ASP A 60 -3.87 11.94 12.57
C ASP A 60 -4.93 11.88 11.46
N GLY A 61 -4.76 12.71 10.42
CA GLY A 61 -5.67 12.74 9.28
C GLY A 61 -5.53 11.50 8.40
N GLY A 62 -6.64 10.86 8.06
CA GLY A 62 -6.70 9.71 7.14
C GLY A 62 -7.64 9.94 5.96
N TYR A 63 -7.59 9.04 4.99
CA TYR A 63 -8.53 8.96 3.88
C TYR A 63 -8.75 7.52 3.43
N GLU A 64 -9.90 7.26 2.81
CA GLU A 64 -10.21 5.97 2.21
C GLU A 64 -11.04 6.16 0.93
N TYR A 65 -10.56 5.64 -0.19
CA TYR A 65 -11.27 5.68 -1.46
C TYR A 65 -10.87 4.51 -2.34
N ALA A 66 -11.73 4.16 -3.29
CA ALA A 66 -11.44 3.15 -4.29
C ALA A 66 -11.70 3.71 -5.70
N MET A 67 -10.83 3.34 -6.65
CA MET A 67 -11.00 3.67 -8.06
C MET A 67 -11.54 2.47 -8.81
N VAL A 68 -12.75 2.59 -9.36
CA VAL A 68 -13.40 1.54 -10.15
C VAL A 68 -13.25 1.91 -11.63
N VAL A 69 -12.31 1.23 -12.29
CA VAL A 69 -11.99 1.46 -13.70
C VAL A 69 -13.15 0.99 -14.59
N GLY A 70 -13.52 1.82 -15.57
CA GLY A 70 -14.56 1.49 -16.55
C GLY A 70 -15.95 1.31 -15.95
N ALA A 71 -16.23 1.88 -14.77
CA ALA A 71 -17.53 1.72 -14.13
C ALA A 71 -18.63 2.57 -14.81
N THR A 72 -19.83 2.00 -14.93
CA THR A 72 -21.05 2.73 -15.24
C THR A 72 -21.62 3.39 -13.96
N PRO A 73 -22.57 4.35 -14.07
CA PRO A 73 -23.27 4.86 -12.89
C PRO A 73 -23.93 3.75 -12.06
N GLU A 74 -24.53 2.77 -12.71
CA GLU A 74 -25.23 1.64 -12.09
C GLU A 74 -24.25 0.74 -11.35
N ARG A 75 -23.09 0.43 -11.97
CA ARG A 75 -22.01 -0.33 -11.32
C ARG A 75 -21.45 0.40 -10.10
N MET A 76 -21.35 1.74 -10.14
CA MET A 76 -20.91 2.50 -8.97
C MET A 76 -21.96 2.52 -7.85
N ALA A 77 -23.25 2.62 -8.20
CA ALA A 77 -24.31 2.55 -7.21
C ALA A 77 -24.33 1.18 -6.51
N ALA A 78 -24.18 0.09 -7.28
CA ALA A 78 -24.05 -1.26 -6.74
C ALA A 78 -22.77 -1.41 -5.88
N PHE A 79 -21.63 -0.87 -6.33
CA PHE A 79 -20.39 -0.88 -5.55
C PHE A 79 -20.57 -0.17 -4.21
N ALA A 80 -21.14 1.04 -4.21
CA ALA A 80 -21.37 1.81 -3.00
C ALA A 80 -22.35 1.12 -2.05
N ALA A 81 -23.44 0.54 -2.56
CA ALA A 81 -24.38 -0.23 -1.75
C ALA A 81 -23.74 -1.50 -1.17
N ALA A 82 -22.87 -2.18 -1.93
CA ALA A 82 -22.15 -3.34 -1.44
C ALA A 82 -21.14 -2.97 -0.34
N MET A 83 -20.52 -1.79 -0.40
CA MET A 83 -19.63 -1.30 0.67
C MET A 83 -20.35 -1.02 1.99
N ASP A 84 -21.68 -0.85 2.00
CA ASP A 84 -22.46 -0.66 3.22
C ASP A 84 -22.72 -1.97 4.00
N ASP A 85 -22.52 -3.12 3.35
CA ASP A 85 -22.67 -4.45 3.95
C ASP A 85 -21.30 -5.12 4.10
N PRO A 86 -20.78 -5.33 5.32
CA PRO A 86 -19.51 -6.00 5.56
C PRO A 86 -19.38 -7.39 4.90
N ALA A 87 -20.49 -8.12 4.72
CA ALA A 87 -20.47 -9.44 4.08
C ALA A 87 -20.37 -9.34 2.54
N ALA A 88 -20.81 -8.23 1.95
CA ALA A 88 -20.82 -8.01 0.51
C ALA A 88 -19.78 -6.99 0.03
N ALA A 89 -19.09 -6.31 0.94
CA ALA A 89 -18.11 -5.27 0.63
C ALA A 89 -17.05 -5.79 -0.36
N PRO A 90 -16.81 -5.10 -1.48
CA PRO A 90 -15.75 -5.46 -2.43
C PRO A 90 -14.36 -5.53 -1.79
N TYR A 91 -14.08 -4.66 -0.82
CA TYR A 91 -12.88 -4.72 0.01
C TYR A 91 -13.21 -4.39 1.47
N THR A 92 -12.30 -4.75 2.37
CA THR A 92 -12.40 -4.42 3.79
C THR A 92 -11.07 -3.87 4.28
N VAL A 93 -11.09 -2.69 4.91
CA VAL A 93 -9.94 -2.16 5.64
C VAL A 93 -9.89 -2.85 7.00
N LEU A 94 -8.87 -3.68 7.21
CA LEU A 94 -8.64 -4.36 8.49
C LEU A 94 -7.84 -3.48 9.45
N ARG A 95 -6.95 -2.64 8.91
CA ARG A 95 -6.14 -1.68 9.67
C ARG A 95 -5.76 -0.48 8.81
N ALA A 96 -5.76 0.71 9.40
CA ALA A 96 -5.28 1.94 8.78
C ALA A 96 -4.71 2.87 9.87
N ASP A 97 -3.46 2.62 10.26
CA ASP A 97 -2.74 3.43 11.24
C ASP A 97 -1.28 3.65 10.81
N THR A 98 -0.49 4.32 11.66
CA THR A 98 0.91 4.64 11.38
C THR A 98 1.84 3.42 11.34
N ALA A 99 1.41 2.26 11.84
CA ALA A 99 2.22 1.06 11.86
C ALA A 99 2.00 0.23 10.58
N ALA A 100 0.75 0.11 10.14
CA ALA A 100 0.42 -0.59 8.91
C ALA A 100 -0.95 -0.22 8.32
N HIS A 101 -1.06 -0.38 7.01
CA HIS A 101 -2.33 -0.42 6.30
C HIS A 101 -2.59 -1.86 5.83
N VAL A 102 -3.71 -2.44 6.26
CA VAL A 102 -4.10 -3.81 5.92
C VAL A 102 -5.46 -3.80 5.26
N VAL A 103 -5.53 -4.30 4.02
CA VAL A 103 -6.76 -4.31 3.21
C VAL A 103 -6.96 -5.71 2.64
N ARG A 104 -8.17 -6.24 2.78
CA ARG A 104 -8.60 -7.48 2.16
C ARG A 104 -9.47 -7.19 0.94
N ASP A 105 -9.08 -7.69 -0.22
CA ASP A 105 -9.93 -7.73 -1.40
C ASP A 105 -10.79 -8.99 -1.39
N ARG A 106 -12.12 -8.83 -1.51
CA ARG A 106 -13.05 -9.96 -1.45
C ARG A 106 -12.95 -10.82 -2.69
N ALA A 107 -12.82 -10.20 -3.86
CA ALA A 107 -12.92 -10.90 -5.14
C ALA A 107 -11.74 -11.86 -5.37
N THR A 108 -10.52 -11.43 -5.03
CA THR A 108 -9.32 -12.26 -5.17
C THR A 108 -8.97 -13.05 -3.91
N GLY A 109 -9.57 -12.71 -2.76
CA GLY A 109 -9.21 -13.26 -1.46
C GLY A 109 -7.84 -12.78 -0.93
N ILE A 110 -7.18 -11.87 -1.64
CA ILE A 110 -5.88 -11.33 -1.24
C ILE A 110 -6.06 -10.39 -0.04
N THR A 111 -5.26 -10.60 0.99
CA THR A 111 -5.03 -9.62 2.05
C THR A 111 -3.66 -8.99 1.83
N GLY A 112 -3.63 -7.68 1.62
CA GLY A 112 -2.42 -6.90 1.46
C GLY A 112 -2.06 -6.13 2.72
N TYR A 113 -0.77 -6.08 3.02
CA TYR A 113 -0.18 -5.40 4.17
C TYR A 113 0.88 -4.45 3.64
N ALA A 114 0.71 -3.15 3.88
CA ALA A 114 1.76 -2.15 3.77
C ALA A 114 2.23 -1.83 5.18
N VAL A 115 3.42 -2.31 5.55
CA VAL A 115 3.97 -2.27 6.90
C VAL A 115 5.01 -1.16 6.97
N SER A 116 4.80 -0.19 7.85
CA SER A 116 5.68 0.99 8.01
C SER A 116 6.67 0.86 9.17
N ALA A 117 6.41 -0.07 10.10
CA ALA A 117 7.27 -0.39 11.24
C ALA A 117 7.13 -1.88 11.59
N PRO A 118 8.09 -2.50 12.30
CA PRO A 118 7.95 -3.87 12.77
C PRO A 118 6.59 -4.08 13.44
N LEU A 119 5.82 -5.02 12.91
CA LEU A 119 4.41 -5.21 13.22
C LEU A 119 4.21 -6.50 14.01
N LYS A 120 3.39 -6.44 15.05
CA LYS A 120 2.96 -7.59 15.85
C LYS A 120 1.45 -7.64 15.91
N ASP A 121 0.93 -8.84 16.10
CA ASP A 121 -0.49 -9.16 16.23
C ASP A 121 -1.36 -8.55 15.11
N ALA A 122 -0.86 -8.56 13.88
CA ALA A 122 -1.55 -8.05 12.70
C ALA A 122 -2.83 -8.84 12.39
N GLU A 123 -3.75 -8.23 11.66
CA GLU A 123 -5.05 -8.80 11.31
C GLU A 123 -4.92 -9.83 10.18
N GLY A 124 -5.78 -10.86 10.16
CA GLY A 124 -5.77 -11.85 9.08
C GLY A 124 -4.63 -12.88 9.16
N PRO A 125 -4.17 -13.44 8.01
CA PRO A 125 -3.20 -14.55 8.01
C PRO A 125 -1.80 -14.17 8.50
N VAL A 126 -1.37 -12.91 8.40
CA VAL A 126 -0.06 -12.47 8.90
C VAL A 126 -0.21 -12.08 10.36
N ARG A 127 0.63 -12.65 11.23
CA ARG A 127 0.70 -12.32 12.66
C ARG A 127 1.75 -11.25 12.94
N GLU A 128 2.95 -11.39 12.38
CA GLU A 128 4.06 -10.47 12.64
C GLU A 128 4.91 -10.26 11.39
N VAL A 129 5.54 -9.09 11.29
CA VAL A 129 6.54 -8.77 10.28
C VAL A 129 7.65 -7.97 10.94
N ASP A 130 8.90 -8.36 10.76
CA ASP A 130 10.00 -7.79 11.53
C ASP A 130 10.62 -6.51 10.96
N THR A 131 10.30 -6.15 9.71
CA THR A 131 10.82 -4.96 9.02
C THR A 131 9.70 -4.24 8.24
N PRO A 132 9.80 -2.93 8.00
CA PRO A 132 8.92 -2.23 7.05
C PRO A 132 8.96 -2.91 5.68
N SER A 133 7.80 -3.23 5.14
CA SER A 133 7.69 -4.12 3.97
C SER A 133 6.28 -4.13 3.37
N MET A 134 6.16 -4.76 2.20
CA MET A 134 4.88 -5.06 1.57
C MET A 134 4.68 -6.57 1.56
N VAL A 135 3.51 -7.03 2.00
CA VAL A 135 3.15 -8.45 2.03
C VAL A 135 1.79 -8.65 1.37
N LEU A 136 1.66 -9.65 0.51
CA LEU A 136 0.39 -10.11 -0.03
C LEU A 136 0.19 -11.57 0.33
N VAL A 137 -0.99 -11.91 0.84
CA VAL A 137 -1.34 -13.29 1.21
C VAL A 137 -2.69 -13.65 0.63
N ARG A 138 -2.81 -14.84 0.04
CA ARG A 138 -4.10 -15.45 -0.29
C ARG A 138 -4.06 -16.96 -0.07
N ALA A 139 -5.22 -17.55 0.15
CA ALA A 139 -5.38 -19.00 0.03
C ALA A 139 -5.05 -19.45 -1.41
N ASP A 140 -4.50 -20.66 -1.53
CA ASP A 140 -4.10 -21.28 -2.79
C ASP A 140 -4.63 -22.72 -2.82
N GLY A 141 -5.94 -22.85 -3.06
CA GLY A 141 -6.68 -24.08 -2.81
C GLY A 141 -7.03 -24.26 -1.33
N ASP A 142 -7.47 -25.46 -0.95
CA ASP A 142 -7.97 -25.74 0.40
C ASP A 142 -6.83 -25.84 1.44
N ASP A 143 -5.68 -26.40 1.05
CA ASP A 143 -4.55 -26.66 1.95
C ASP A 143 -3.30 -25.82 1.61
N GLY A 144 -3.45 -24.77 0.81
CA GLY A 144 -2.33 -23.97 0.28
C GLY A 144 -2.41 -22.49 0.63
N LEU A 145 -1.25 -21.85 0.67
CA LEU A 145 -1.11 -20.40 0.86
C LEU A 145 -0.11 -19.84 -0.13
N ALA A 146 -0.50 -18.83 -0.88
CA ALA A 146 0.43 -18.02 -1.67
C ALA A 146 0.82 -16.78 -0.86
N LEU A 147 2.12 -16.60 -0.70
CA LEU A 147 2.73 -15.49 0.04
C LEU A 147 3.71 -14.76 -0.88
N ALA A 148 3.52 -13.45 -1.07
CA ALA A 148 4.48 -12.58 -1.74
C ALA A 148 4.96 -11.50 -0.76
N VAL A 149 6.26 -11.26 -0.72
CA VAL A 149 6.89 -10.26 0.15
C VAL A 149 7.80 -9.34 -0.66
N CYS A 150 7.96 -8.10 -0.21
CA CYS A 150 8.90 -7.14 -0.74
C CYS A 150 9.41 -6.25 0.39
N ASP A 151 10.73 -6.12 0.52
CA ASP A 151 11.36 -5.06 1.29
C ASP A 151 11.63 -3.87 0.34
N PRO A 152 10.85 -2.77 0.42
CA PRO A 152 11.00 -1.65 -0.50
C PRO A 152 12.25 -0.81 -0.21
N ASP A 153 12.92 -1.01 0.93
CA ASP A 153 14.20 -0.38 1.21
C ASP A 153 15.30 -1.03 0.35
N LEU A 154 15.90 -0.25 -0.55
CA LEU A 154 17.01 -0.70 -1.38
C LEU A 154 18.27 -0.97 -0.56
N ARG A 155 18.36 -0.45 0.67
CA ARG A 155 19.48 -0.65 1.58
C ARG A 155 20.82 -0.28 0.95
N LEU A 156 20.87 0.81 0.18
CA LEU A 156 22.11 1.30 -0.45
C LEU A 156 23.18 1.68 0.61
N TYR A 157 22.71 2.01 1.82
CA TYR A 157 23.48 2.20 3.03
C TYR A 157 22.65 1.73 4.23
N GLY A 158 23.30 1.58 5.39
CA GLY A 158 22.62 1.23 6.65
C GLY A 158 22.48 2.44 7.58
N GLY A 159 21.38 2.48 8.34
CA GLY A 159 21.15 3.51 9.35
C GLY A 159 20.82 4.88 8.77
N ILE A 160 21.32 5.92 9.41
CA ILE A 160 21.11 7.32 9.01
C ILE A 160 22.36 7.80 8.29
N ASP A 161 22.19 8.49 7.16
CA ASP A 161 23.27 9.23 6.50
C ASP A 161 23.54 10.54 7.27
N PRO A 162 24.62 10.65 8.08
CA PRO A 162 24.79 11.76 9.02
C PRO A 162 25.00 13.12 8.32
N ASP A 163 25.58 13.13 7.12
CA ASP A 163 25.81 14.38 6.38
C ASP A 163 24.49 15.03 5.95
N GLN A 164 23.41 14.26 5.89
CA GLN A 164 22.08 14.78 5.57
C GLN A 164 21.42 15.49 6.75
N TYR A 165 22.06 15.51 7.93
CA TYR A 165 21.49 16.02 9.18
C TYR A 165 22.40 17.03 9.86
N GLU A 166 21.81 18.12 10.35
CA GLU A 166 22.46 19.07 11.25
C GLU A 166 21.64 19.22 12.52
N ARG A 167 22.27 19.04 13.69
CA ARG A 167 21.61 19.12 15.01
C ARG A 167 20.33 18.26 15.09
N GLY A 168 20.35 17.08 14.44
CA GLY A 168 19.24 16.14 14.41
C GLY A 168 18.09 16.47 13.45
N ARG A 169 18.24 17.51 12.60
CA ARG A 169 17.26 17.85 11.56
C ARG A 169 17.81 17.52 10.19
N TYR A 170 16.98 16.89 9.36
CA TYR A 170 17.31 16.67 7.95
C TYR A 170 17.44 18.02 7.24
N VAL A 171 18.60 18.28 6.64
CA VAL A 171 18.90 19.53 5.92
C VAL A 171 18.90 19.34 4.40
N GLY A 172 19.20 18.14 3.89
CA GLY A 172 18.94 17.79 2.48
C GLY A 172 19.69 18.59 1.41
N HIS A 173 20.69 19.41 1.78
CA HIS A 173 21.38 20.30 0.84
C HIS A 173 22.43 19.60 -0.04
N TYR A 174 22.75 18.34 0.25
CA TYR A 174 23.69 17.56 -0.56
C TYR A 174 22.98 16.87 -1.73
N SER A 175 23.50 17.12 -2.93
CA SER A 175 23.08 16.42 -4.13
C SER A 175 23.19 14.89 -3.96
N PRO A 176 22.23 14.10 -4.46
CA PRO A 176 22.39 12.65 -4.54
C PRO A 176 23.70 12.22 -5.21
N TRP A 177 24.21 13.03 -6.15
CA TRP A 177 25.46 12.77 -6.88
C TRP A 177 26.72 12.86 -6.01
N SER A 178 26.66 13.49 -4.84
CA SER A 178 27.80 13.62 -3.94
C SER A 178 27.80 12.58 -2.83
N ARG A 179 26.84 11.65 -2.81
CA ARG A 179 26.70 10.68 -1.72
C ARG A 179 27.63 9.48 -1.95
N PRO A 180 28.31 8.98 -0.90
CA PRO A 180 29.25 7.87 -1.04
C PRO A 180 28.56 6.56 -1.45
N TRP A 181 27.26 6.43 -1.17
CA TRP A 181 26.46 5.26 -1.51
C TRP A 181 25.79 5.34 -2.89
N LEU A 182 26.07 6.37 -3.70
CA LEU A 182 25.49 6.55 -5.04
C LEU A 182 25.68 5.32 -5.93
N THR A 183 26.86 4.71 -5.88
CA THR A 183 27.22 3.52 -6.67
C THR A 183 27.18 2.23 -5.86
N SER A 184 26.68 2.28 -4.61
CA SER A 184 26.52 1.07 -3.82
C SER A 184 25.45 0.17 -4.45
N PRO A 185 25.67 -1.15 -4.51
CA PRO A 185 24.59 -2.07 -4.83
C PRO A 185 23.53 -2.09 -3.73
N SER A 186 22.34 -2.58 -4.05
CA SER A 186 21.36 -2.96 -3.03
C SER A 186 21.93 -4.09 -2.17
N HIS A 187 21.75 -4.01 -0.86
CA HIS A 187 22.19 -5.06 0.05
C HIS A 187 21.03 -6.02 0.36
N PRO A 188 21.23 -7.34 0.24
CA PRO A 188 20.24 -8.32 0.64
C PRO A 188 19.84 -8.18 2.11
N HIS A 189 18.57 -8.46 2.39
CA HIS A 189 18.02 -8.45 3.74
C HIS A 189 17.22 -9.72 4.01
N LEU A 190 17.44 -10.30 5.18
CA LEU A 190 16.72 -11.49 5.62
C LEU A 190 15.44 -11.06 6.38
N MET A 191 14.36 -10.87 5.64
CA MET A 191 13.05 -10.51 6.16
C MET A 191 12.34 -11.72 6.77
N ARG A 192 11.61 -11.52 7.88
CA ARG A 192 10.77 -12.55 8.51
C ARG A 192 9.31 -12.14 8.57
N VAL A 193 8.45 -13.03 8.09
CA VAL A 193 7.00 -12.96 8.25
C VAL A 193 6.55 -14.13 9.13
N THR A 194 5.81 -13.84 10.19
CA THR A 194 5.16 -14.87 11.02
C THR A 194 3.71 -15.00 10.57
N LEU A 195 3.32 -16.17 10.09
CA LEU A 195 1.96 -16.51 9.68
C LEU A 195 1.21 -17.19 10.82
N ARG A 196 -0.12 -16.97 10.87
CA ARG A 196 -1.02 -17.82 11.65
C ARG A 196 -1.20 -19.17 10.96
N GLY A 197 -1.26 -20.23 11.74
CA GLY A 197 -1.37 -21.59 11.24
C GLY A 197 0.00 -22.26 11.01
N ARG A 198 -0.07 -23.56 10.75
CA ARG A 198 1.09 -24.44 10.56
C ARG A 198 1.28 -24.67 9.07
N TRP A 199 2.37 -24.16 8.52
CA TRP A 199 2.69 -24.16 7.10
C TRP A 199 4.09 -24.71 6.87
N ARG A 200 4.27 -25.43 5.77
CA ARG A 200 5.56 -25.92 5.27
C ARG A 200 5.80 -25.39 3.86
N ALA A 201 7.06 -25.14 3.54
CA ALA A 201 7.50 -24.82 2.19
C ALA A 201 8.15 -26.07 1.58
N ASP A 202 7.86 -26.34 0.31
CA ASP A 202 8.59 -27.36 -0.46
C ASP A 202 10.03 -26.84 -0.72
N GLY A 203 11.00 -27.74 -0.93
CA GLY A 203 12.43 -27.37 -0.98
C GLY A 203 12.86 -26.48 -2.16
N ASP A 204 11.98 -26.30 -3.14
CA ASP A 204 12.17 -25.44 -4.32
C ASP A 204 11.67 -23.99 -4.10
N GLN A 205 11.02 -23.72 -2.97
CA GLN A 205 10.49 -22.39 -2.66
C GLN A 205 11.61 -21.44 -2.24
N PRO A 206 11.55 -20.15 -2.62
CA PRO A 206 12.56 -19.16 -2.27
C PRO A 206 12.40 -18.65 -0.82
N CYS A 207 12.14 -19.56 0.13
CA CYS A 207 11.92 -19.22 1.53
C CYS A 207 12.23 -20.38 2.48
N GLU A 208 12.55 -20.07 3.73
CA GLU A 208 12.61 -21.05 4.82
C GLU A 208 11.38 -20.93 5.72
N ALA A 209 10.55 -21.96 5.79
CA ALA A 209 9.41 -22.02 6.70
C ALA A 209 9.71 -22.91 7.92
N ARG A 210 9.45 -22.40 9.13
CA ARG A 210 9.60 -23.15 10.39
C ARG A 210 8.37 -22.98 11.27
N VAL A 211 7.67 -24.08 11.53
CA VAL A 211 6.53 -24.13 12.46
C VAL A 211 7.00 -23.90 13.90
N ARG A 212 6.30 -23.05 14.64
CA ARG A 212 6.51 -22.73 16.06
C ARG A 212 5.16 -22.65 16.78
N GLY A 213 4.76 -23.74 17.42
CA GLY A 213 3.41 -23.87 17.98
C GLY A 213 2.35 -23.79 16.89
N GLU A 214 1.37 -22.89 17.06
CA GLU A 214 0.26 -22.65 16.12
C GLU A 214 0.58 -21.61 15.03
N ALA A 215 1.85 -21.20 14.91
CA ALA A 215 2.30 -20.22 13.93
C ALA A 215 3.48 -20.75 13.11
N THR A 216 3.77 -20.09 11.98
CA THR A 216 4.90 -20.42 11.11
C THR A 216 5.73 -19.19 10.85
N ALA A 217 7.03 -19.25 11.18
CA ALA A 217 7.98 -18.22 10.80
C ALA A 217 8.53 -18.53 9.42
N VAL A 218 8.34 -17.62 8.46
CA VAL A 218 8.84 -17.73 7.08
C VAL A 218 9.89 -16.65 6.86
N ARG A 219 11.06 -17.06 6.34
CA ARG A 219 12.18 -16.15 6.04
C ARG A 219 12.42 -16.05 4.55
N PHE A 220 12.67 -14.84 4.08
CA PHE A 220 12.98 -14.52 2.70
C PHE A 220 14.25 -13.68 2.63
N GLU A 221 15.12 -13.96 1.68
CA GLU A 221 16.15 -13.01 1.28
C GLU A 221 15.57 -12.06 0.24
N THR A 222 15.52 -10.77 0.56
CA THR A 222 14.98 -9.70 -0.29
C THR A 222 16.08 -8.74 -0.70
N VAL A 223 16.08 -8.31 -1.96
CA VAL A 223 17.06 -7.36 -2.52
C VAL A 223 16.42 -6.56 -3.65
N ASP A 224 16.95 -5.38 -3.96
CA ASP A 224 16.52 -4.52 -5.09
C ASP A 224 15.06 -4.03 -5.04
N GLY A 225 14.37 -4.14 -3.89
CA GLY A 225 12.93 -3.91 -3.84
C GLY A 225 12.12 -4.91 -4.69
N ARG A 226 12.71 -6.06 -5.04
CA ARG A 226 12.07 -7.06 -5.88
C ARG A 226 11.13 -7.93 -5.04
N PRO A 227 9.87 -8.13 -5.47
CA PRO A 227 8.99 -9.08 -4.83
C PRO A 227 9.51 -10.50 -4.95
N VAL A 228 9.44 -11.26 -3.85
CA VAL A 228 9.68 -12.71 -3.81
C VAL A 228 8.38 -13.41 -3.46
N GLN A 229 8.04 -14.47 -4.19
CA GLN A 229 6.80 -15.22 -3.96
C GLN A 229 7.11 -16.68 -3.62
N ALA A 230 6.43 -17.20 -2.62
CA ALA A 230 6.43 -18.61 -2.25
C ALA A 230 5.01 -19.16 -2.15
N ARG A 231 4.88 -20.47 -2.37
CA ARG A 231 3.69 -21.26 -2.08
C ARG A 231 3.98 -22.18 -0.91
N LEU A 232 3.11 -22.15 0.08
CA LEU A 232 3.18 -22.97 1.28
C LEU A 232 2.02 -23.95 1.30
N ARG A 233 2.22 -25.08 1.97
CA ARG A 233 1.18 -26.09 2.20
C ARG A 233 0.93 -26.24 3.68
N GLN A 234 -0.29 -26.60 4.06
CA GLN A 234 -0.63 -26.90 5.44
C GLN A 234 0.24 -28.06 5.96
N ALA A 235 0.89 -27.84 7.11
CA ALA A 235 1.90 -28.73 7.68
C ALA A 235 1.32 -29.98 8.36
#